data_AF-A0A3M1EB82-F1
#
_entry.id   AF-A0A3M1EB82-F1
#
_cell.length_a   1.000
_cell.length_b   1.000
_cell.length_c   1.000
_cell.angle_alpha   90.00
_cell.angle_beta   90.00
_cell.angle_gamma   90.00
#
_symmetry.space_group_name_H-M   'P 1'
#
loop_
_entity.id
_entity.type
_entity.pdbx_description
1 polymer ?
#
loop_
_entity_poly.entity_id
_entity_poly.type
_entity_poly.pdbx_seq_one_letter_code
_entity_poly.pdbx_strand_id
1 'polypeptide(L)'
;MARYVKPTLQTKFHIDFGWWKKKGQNLRRHLMEHACPECKAVFEAETESKPVDWIDPETGQVFAVDPLWYAIHTHCSQDPSFLDENLALTAAVFRLFLANNNTPLTPVEMHQQLHKKDARTILRTIGGHNIYKGIRPVTIPVSH
;
A
#
# COMPACT_ATOMS: atom_id res chain seq x y z
N MET A 1 25.06 -1.98 -5.74
CA MET A 1 24.01 -2.81 -6.41
C MET A 1 23.23 -3.52 -5.32
N ALA A 2 21.90 -3.35 -5.25
CA ALA A 2 21.09 -4.04 -4.25
C ALA A 2 21.06 -5.55 -4.57
N ARG A 3 21.59 -6.38 -3.67
CA ARG A 3 21.59 -7.84 -3.81
C ARG A 3 20.14 -8.33 -3.73
N TYR A 4 19.65 -8.98 -4.78
CA TYR A 4 18.31 -9.56 -4.78
C TYR A 4 18.27 -10.71 -3.78
N VAL A 5 17.65 -10.47 -2.62
CA VAL A 5 17.36 -11.51 -1.63
C VAL A 5 16.00 -12.08 -1.96
N LYS A 6 15.93 -13.39 -2.18
CA LYS A 6 14.66 -14.09 -2.42
C LYS A 6 13.73 -13.88 -1.22
N PRO A 7 12.54 -13.27 -1.40
CA PRO A 7 11.62 -13.05 -0.30
C PRO A 7 11.14 -14.35 0.34
N THR A 8 10.92 -14.33 1.65
CA THR A 8 10.40 -15.44 2.45
C THR A 8 9.07 -15.05 3.11
N LEU A 9 8.45 -15.98 3.83
CA LEU A 9 7.22 -15.70 4.60
C LEU A 9 7.43 -14.65 5.70
N GLN A 10 8.67 -14.37 6.08
CA GLN A 10 9.03 -13.36 7.08
C GLN A 10 9.56 -12.06 6.47
N THR A 11 9.64 -11.97 5.13
CA THR A 11 10.02 -10.73 4.48
C THR A 11 8.86 -9.74 4.57
N LYS A 12 9.12 -8.56 5.13
CA LYS A 12 8.16 -7.46 5.13
C LYS A 12 8.07 -6.81 3.76
N PHE A 13 6.88 -6.40 3.37
CA PHE A 13 6.59 -5.69 2.13
C PHE A 13 5.94 -4.35 2.43
N HIS A 14 6.01 -3.43 1.48
CA HIS A 14 5.38 -2.11 1.51
C HIS A 14 5.11 -1.63 0.07
N ILE A 15 4.32 -0.58 -0.09
CA ILE A 15 4.20 0.19 -1.33
C ILE A 15 5.43 1.10 -1.45
N ASP A 16 6.26 0.86 -2.46
CA ASP A 16 7.43 1.68 -2.79
C ASP A 16 7.02 2.88 -3.66
N PHE A 17 6.94 4.06 -3.07
CA PHE A 17 6.63 5.30 -3.79
C PHE A 17 7.71 5.69 -4.82
N GLY A 18 8.96 5.32 -4.59
CA GLY A 18 10.06 5.51 -5.55
C GLY A 18 9.88 4.68 -6.81
N TRP A 19 9.28 3.49 -6.70
CA TRP A 19 8.90 2.67 -7.85
C TRP A 19 7.84 3.37 -8.72
N TRP A 20 6.80 3.94 -8.09
CA TRP A 20 5.75 4.68 -8.80
C TRP A 20 6.31 5.88 -9.56
N LYS A 21 7.18 6.68 -8.90
CA LYS A 21 7.89 7.80 -9.53
C LYS A 21 8.71 7.35 -10.74
N LYS A 22 9.48 6.26 -10.61
CA LYS A 22 10.31 5.71 -11.70
C LYS A 22 9.51 5.15 -12.86
N LYS A 23 8.36 4.55 -12.60
CA LYS A 23 7.48 3.99 -13.64
C LYS A 23 6.71 5.06 -14.41
N GLY A 24 6.72 6.31 -13.96
CA GLY A 24 5.91 7.39 -14.55
C GLY A 24 4.41 7.15 -14.42
N GLN A 25 4.00 6.21 -13.56
CA GLN A 25 2.58 5.93 -13.32
C GLN A 25 2.04 6.94 -12.31
N ASN A 26 0.88 7.49 -12.61
CA ASN A 26 0.23 8.44 -11.72
C ASN A 26 -0.40 7.69 -10.54
N LEU A 27 0.33 7.68 -9.40
CA LEU A 27 -0.12 7.06 -8.16
C LEU A 27 -1.49 7.61 -7.73
N ARG A 28 -1.73 8.92 -7.86
CA ARG A 28 -3.00 9.57 -7.50
C ARG A 28 -4.17 9.01 -8.32
N ARG A 29 -3.98 8.82 -9.63
CA ARG A 29 -4.98 8.14 -10.48
C ARG A 29 -5.27 6.73 -9.97
N HIS A 30 -4.25 5.99 -9.56
CA HIS A 30 -4.46 4.64 -9.03
C HIS A 30 -5.15 4.64 -7.66
N LEU A 31 -4.83 5.62 -6.80
CA LEU A 31 -5.53 5.80 -5.51
C LEU A 31 -7.01 6.11 -5.72
N MET A 32 -7.37 6.86 -6.76
CA MET A 32 -8.77 7.14 -7.09
C MET A 32 -9.56 5.86 -7.37
N GLU A 33 -8.96 4.81 -7.94
CA GLU A 33 -9.64 3.50 -8.13
C GLU A 33 -10.04 2.84 -6.80
N HIS A 34 -9.37 3.22 -5.70
CA HIS A 34 -9.57 2.65 -4.38
C HIS A 34 -10.39 3.53 -3.43
N ALA A 35 -10.65 4.79 -3.78
CA ALA A 35 -11.48 5.69 -3.00
C ALA A 35 -12.99 5.38 -3.14
N CYS A 36 -13.75 5.67 -2.08
CA CYS A 36 -15.21 5.64 -2.10
C CYS A 36 -15.78 6.77 -2.97
N PRO A 37 -17.06 6.70 -3.39
CA PRO A 37 -17.69 7.75 -4.20
C PRO A 37 -17.58 9.16 -3.60
N GLU A 38 -17.67 9.27 -2.27
CA GLU A 38 -17.58 10.52 -1.53
C GLU A 38 -16.19 11.14 -1.66
N CYS A 39 -15.13 10.38 -1.34
CA CYS A 39 -13.76 10.86 -1.50
C CYS A 39 -13.43 11.13 -2.97
N LYS A 40 -13.93 10.31 -3.91
CA LYS A 40 -13.75 10.59 -5.35
C LYS A 40 -14.30 11.95 -5.73
N ALA A 41 -15.53 12.27 -5.33
CA ALA A 41 -16.16 13.56 -5.67
C ALA A 41 -15.37 14.76 -5.12
N VAL A 42 -14.77 14.63 -3.93
CA VAL A 42 -13.92 15.68 -3.33
C VAL A 42 -12.65 15.92 -4.16
N PHE A 43 -12.01 14.85 -4.64
CA PHE A 43 -10.70 14.93 -5.30
C PHE A 43 -10.74 14.90 -6.83
N GLU A 44 -11.92 14.74 -7.45
CA GLU A 44 -12.11 14.69 -8.90
C GLU A 44 -11.79 16.02 -9.59
N ALA A 45 -12.09 17.14 -8.93
CA ALA A 45 -11.77 18.48 -9.41
C ALA A 45 -10.31 18.91 -9.13
N GLU A 46 -9.62 18.23 -8.21
CA GLU A 46 -8.25 18.56 -7.81
C GLU A 46 -7.22 17.77 -8.62
N THR A 47 -6.77 18.39 -9.72
CA THR A 47 -5.72 17.85 -10.60
C THR A 47 -4.31 17.96 -9.99
N GLU A 48 -4.09 18.88 -9.06
CA GLU A 48 -2.82 19.04 -8.34
C GLU A 48 -2.99 18.73 -6.85
N SER A 49 -2.18 17.79 -6.36
CA SER A 49 -2.07 17.48 -4.93
C SER A 49 -1.01 18.38 -4.30
N LYS A 50 -1.40 19.19 -3.31
CA LYS A 50 -0.44 19.65 -2.30
C LYS A 50 -0.32 18.55 -1.24
N PRO A 51 0.88 18.01 -0.99
CA PRO A 51 1.05 17.03 0.08
C PRO A 51 0.66 17.68 1.41
N VAL A 52 0.00 16.90 2.26
CA VAL A 52 -0.36 17.29 3.63
C VAL A 52 0.64 16.70 4.60
N ASP A 53 1.00 17.46 5.62
CA ASP A 53 1.83 16.99 6.73
C ASP A 53 0.95 16.13 7.65
N TRP A 54 1.02 14.82 7.46
CA TRP A 54 0.33 13.86 8.32
C TRP A 54 1.24 13.41 9.46
N ILE A 55 0.74 13.49 10.69
CA ILE A 55 1.44 13.02 11.88
C ILE A 55 0.88 11.65 12.23
N ASP A 56 1.74 10.64 12.20
CA ASP A 56 1.38 9.31 12.67
C ASP A 56 1.06 9.35 14.17
N PRO A 57 -0.16 8.96 14.59
CA PRO A 57 -0.60 9.12 15.97
C PRO A 57 0.10 8.17 16.96
N GLU A 58 0.72 7.09 16.46
CA GLU A 58 1.43 6.11 17.29
C GLU A 58 2.90 6.47 17.45
N THR A 59 3.53 7.00 16.40
CA THR A 59 4.98 7.25 16.36
C THR A 59 5.39 8.72 16.43
N GLY A 60 4.46 9.65 16.18
CA GLY A 60 4.74 11.09 16.09
C GLY A 60 5.53 11.50 14.84
N GLN A 61 5.73 10.59 13.88
CA GLN A 61 6.46 10.87 12.64
C GLN A 61 5.60 11.71 11.70
N VAL A 62 6.20 12.75 11.11
CA VAL A 62 5.55 13.61 10.10
C VAL A 62 5.85 13.08 8.71
N PHE A 63 4.81 12.82 7.93
CA PHE A 63 4.89 12.36 6.55
C PHE A 63 4.18 13.35 5.63
N ALA A 64 4.85 13.76 4.56
CA ALA A 64 4.21 14.46 3.45
C ALA A 64 3.42 13.44 2.61
N VAL A 65 2.12 13.31 2.86
CA VAL A 65 1.24 12.34 2.18
C VAL A 65 0.29 13.03 1.21
N ASP A 66 -0.14 12.31 0.18
CA ASP A 66 -1.20 12.79 -0.72
C ASP A 66 -2.53 12.91 0.07
N PRO A 67 -3.28 14.03 -0.01
CA PRO A 67 -4.56 14.20 0.67
C PRO A 67 -5.58 13.10 0.37
N LEU A 68 -5.57 12.53 -0.83
CA LEU A 68 -6.41 11.40 -1.22
C LEU A 68 -6.01 10.13 -0.48
N TRP A 69 -4.71 9.89 -0.30
CA TRP A 69 -4.24 8.77 0.53
C TRP A 69 -4.75 8.93 1.97
N TYR A 70 -4.58 10.13 2.53
CA TYR A 70 -5.05 10.43 3.88
C TYR A 70 -6.56 10.20 4.01
N ALA A 71 -7.37 10.66 3.06
CA ALA A 71 -8.80 10.41 3.05
C ALA A 71 -9.14 8.92 2.91
N ILE A 72 -8.40 8.17 2.09
CA ILE A 72 -8.59 6.72 1.99
C ILE A 72 -8.30 6.03 3.34
N HIS A 73 -7.20 6.39 3.99
CA HIS A 73 -6.77 5.79 5.26
C HIS A 73 -7.68 6.18 6.45
N THR A 74 -8.15 7.42 6.50
CA THR A 74 -8.94 7.91 7.66
C THR A 74 -10.44 7.75 7.48
N HIS A 75 -10.92 7.63 6.24
CA HIS A 75 -12.34 7.50 5.94
C HIS A 75 -12.68 6.20 5.23
N CYS A 76 -12.14 5.97 4.02
CA CYS A 76 -12.54 4.82 3.21
C CYS A 76 -12.24 3.48 3.91
N SER A 77 -11.10 3.35 4.59
CA SER A 77 -10.73 2.10 5.25
C SER A 77 -11.45 1.83 6.57
N GLN A 78 -12.29 2.76 7.04
CA GLN A 78 -13.18 2.53 8.18
C GLN A 78 -14.42 1.73 7.78
N ASP A 79 -14.72 1.66 6.48
CA ASP A 79 -15.80 0.82 5.96
C ASP A 79 -15.37 -0.67 5.98
N PRO A 80 -16.14 -1.57 6.61
CA PRO A 80 -15.84 -3.00 6.61
C PRO A 80 -15.73 -3.63 5.21
N SER A 81 -16.41 -3.06 4.22
CA SER A 81 -16.34 -3.48 2.81
C SER A 81 -15.08 -3.00 2.09
N PHE A 82 -14.25 -2.16 2.71
CA PHE A 82 -13.03 -1.67 2.08
C PHE A 82 -12.06 -2.81 1.72
N LEU A 83 -11.97 -3.82 2.58
CA LEU A 83 -11.20 -5.05 2.37
C LEU A 83 -12.10 -6.25 1.97
N ASP A 84 -13.08 -6.01 1.10
CA ASP A 84 -14.03 -7.02 0.62
C ASP A 84 -13.39 -8.32 0.09
N GLU A 85 -14.05 -9.44 0.37
CA GLU A 85 -13.62 -10.80 0.02
C GLU A 85 -13.61 -11.12 -1.49
N ASN A 86 -14.21 -10.28 -2.34
CA ASN A 86 -14.25 -10.43 -3.79
C ASN A 86 -13.11 -9.70 -4.52
N LEU A 87 -12.33 -8.85 -3.83
CA LEU A 87 -11.21 -8.13 -4.44
C LEU A 87 -10.17 -9.08 -5.07
N ALA A 88 -9.50 -8.68 -6.15
CA ALA A 88 -8.30 -9.40 -6.57
C ALA A 88 -7.24 -9.36 -5.46
N LEU A 89 -6.44 -10.43 -5.28
CA LEU A 89 -5.47 -10.52 -4.17
C LEU A 89 -4.50 -9.33 -4.15
N THR A 90 -4.00 -8.92 -5.32
CA THR A 90 -3.10 -7.76 -5.43
C THR A 90 -3.77 -6.44 -5.04
N ALA A 91 -5.07 -6.29 -5.30
CA ALA A 91 -5.84 -5.13 -4.87
C ALA A 91 -6.12 -5.15 -3.37
N ALA A 92 -6.42 -6.32 -2.80
CA ALA A 92 -6.61 -6.49 -1.36
C ALA A 92 -5.33 -6.17 -0.58
N VAL A 93 -4.17 -6.68 -1.01
CA VAL A 93 -2.87 -6.35 -0.40
C VAL A 93 -2.54 -4.86 -0.54
N PHE A 94 -2.84 -4.25 -1.69
CA PHE A 94 -2.63 -2.81 -1.86
C PHE A 94 -3.51 -1.98 -0.91
N ARG A 95 -4.82 -2.29 -0.83
CA ARG A 95 -5.75 -1.62 0.09
C ARG A 95 -5.38 -1.84 1.55
N LEU A 96 -4.90 -3.02 1.92
CA LEU A 96 -4.37 -3.28 3.25
C LEU A 96 -3.25 -2.28 3.61
N PHE A 97 -2.34 -2.04 2.67
CA PHE A 97 -1.31 -1.02 2.86
C PHE A 97 -1.85 0.42 2.88
N LEU A 98 -2.94 0.73 2.19
CA LEU A 98 -3.59 2.04 2.36
C LEU A 98 -4.18 2.16 3.78
N ALA A 99 -4.85 1.10 4.25
CA ALA A 99 -5.54 1.05 5.53
C ALA A 99 -4.59 1.08 6.73
N ASN A 100 -3.37 0.54 6.61
CA ASN A 100 -2.39 0.50 7.69
C ASN A 100 -1.29 1.58 7.57
N ASN A 101 -1.55 2.60 6.75
CA ASN A 101 -0.61 3.67 6.43
C ASN A 101 0.77 3.17 5.95
N ASN A 102 0.75 2.20 5.05
CA ASN A 102 1.92 1.59 4.43
C ASN A 102 2.92 0.97 5.41
N THR A 103 2.47 0.66 6.64
CA THR A 103 3.28 -0.02 7.64
C THR A 103 3.69 -1.40 7.10
N PRO A 104 4.99 -1.75 7.09
CA PRO A 104 5.41 -2.97 6.43
C PRO A 104 4.92 -4.24 7.11
N LEU A 105 4.35 -5.16 6.33
CA LEU A 105 3.79 -6.44 6.77
C LEU A 105 4.44 -7.62 6.05
N THR A 106 4.56 -8.74 6.77
CA THR A 106 4.91 -10.06 6.24
C THR A 106 3.71 -10.73 5.58
N PRO A 107 3.90 -11.69 4.66
CA PRO A 107 2.82 -12.52 4.13
C PRO A 107 1.97 -13.22 5.20
N VAL A 108 2.55 -13.53 6.37
CA VAL A 108 1.83 -14.12 7.50
C VAL A 108 0.86 -13.10 8.12
N GLU A 109 1.35 -11.90 8.41
CA GLU A 109 0.52 -10.81 8.96
C GLU A 109 -0.56 -10.38 7.96
N MET A 110 -0.25 -10.34 6.65
CA MET A 110 -1.24 -10.07 5.61
C MET A 110 -2.35 -11.13 5.58
N HIS A 111 -1.99 -12.41 5.71
CA HIS A 111 -2.98 -13.49 5.78
C HIS A 111 -3.91 -13.32 6.98
N GLN A 112 -3.36 -12.97 8.14
CA GLN A 112 -4.12 -12.74 9.36
C GLN A 112 -5.07 -11.55 9.26
N GLN A 113 -4.74 -10.53 8.46
CA GLN A 113 -5.60 -9.35 8.29
C GLN A 113 -6.62 -9.51 7.14
N LEU A 114 -6.26 -10.21 6.07
CA LEU A 114 -7.11 -10.35 4.89
C LEU A 114 -8.04 -11.55 4.94
N HIS A 115 -7.68 -12.62 5.68
CA HIS A 115 -8.37 -13.92 5.73
C HIS A 115 -8.70 -14.58 4.37
N LYS A 116 -8.16 -14.06 3.27
CA LYS A 116 -8.59 -14.37 1.89
C LYS A 116 -7.79 -15.49 1.24
N LYS A 117 -6.47 -15.52 1.46
CA LYS A 117 -5.52 -16.48 0.89
C LYS A 117 -4.44 -16.80 1.91
N ASP A 118 -3.88 -18.01 1.81
CA ASP A 118 -2.78 -18.42 2.66
C ASP A 118 -1.51 -17.58 2.40
N ALA A 119 -0.65 -17.48 3.41
CA ALA A 119 0.56 -16.69 3.35
C ALA A 119 1.52 -17.09 2.22
N ARG A 120 1.55 -18.37 1.80
CA ARG A 120 2.42 -18.81 0.69
C ARG A 120 1.89 -18.33 -0.65
N THR A 121 0.57 -18.33 -0.85
CA THR A 121 -0.07 -17.76 -2.04
C THR A 121 0.14 -16.24 -2.12
N ILE A 122 0.04 -15.54 -0.98
CA ILE A 122 0.38 -14.10 -0.89
C ILE A 122 1.83 -13.89 -1.33
N LEU A 123 2.78 -14.58 -0.69
CA LEU A 123 4.21 -14.48 -1.02
C LEU A 123 4.50 -14.78 -2.50
N ARG A 124 3.91 -15.83 -3.07
CA ARG A 124 4.11 -16.17 -4.49
C ARG A 124 3.60 -15.07 -5.43
N THR A 125 2.56 -14.34 -5.02
CA THR A 125 1.94 -13.28 -5.82
C THR A 125 2.77 -12.00 -5.78
N ILE A 126 3.22 -11.55 -4.60
CA ILE A 126 3.90 -10.25 -4.43
C ILE A 126 5.43 -10.35 -4.34
N GLY A 127 5.97 -11.54 -4.06
CA GLY A 127 7.41 -11.81 -3.92
C GLY A 127 8.06 -12.36 -5.20
N GLY A 128 7.33 -12.38 -6.32
CA GLY A 128 7.85 -12.77 -7.62
C GLY A 128 8.64 -11.67 -8.32
N HIS A 129 9.02 -11.92 -9.58
CA HIS A 129 9.73 -10.94 -10.41
C HIS A 129 8.87 -9.74 -10.81
N ASN A 130 7.55 -9.94 -10.91
CA ASN A 130 6.61 -8.88 -11.26
C ASN A 130 6.28 -8.03 -10.03
N ILE A 131 6.49 -6.72 -10.14
CA ILE A 131 6.12 -5.76 -9.11
C ILE A 131 4.69 -5.29 -9.39
N TYR A 132 3.75 -5.67 -8.52
CA TYR A 132 2.35 -5.27 -8.60
C TYR A 132 2.11 -4.02 -7.77
N LYS A 133 1.63 -2.93 -8.38
CA LYS A 133 1.22 -1.70 -7.69
C LYS A 133 2.31 -1.12 -6.76
N GLY A 134 3.58 -1.31 -7.12
CA GLY A 134 4.72 -0.88 -6.30
C GLY A 134 4.96 -1.69 -5.03
N ILE A 135 4.25 -2.80 -4.80
CA ILE A 135 4.46 -3.67 -3.63
C ILE A 135 5.83 -4.33 -3.75
N ARG A 136 6.73 -4.06 -2.80
CA ARG A 136 8.11 -4.55 -2.82
C ARG A 136 8.57 -4.96 -1.42
N PRO A 137 9.52 -5.92 -1.34
CA PRO A 137 10.23 -6.21 -0.11
C PRO A 137 10.85 -4.95 0.48
N VAL A 138 10.77 -4.79 1.79
CA VAL A 138 11.62 -3.84 2.51
C VAL A 138 13.04 -4.35 2.38
N THR A 139 13.87 -3.67 1.60
CA THR A 139 15.30 -3.94 1.57
C THR A 139 15.87 -3.48 2.90
N ILE A 140 16.31 -4.40 3.76
CA ILE A 140 17.15 -4.05 4.90
C ILE A 140 18.41 -3.40 4.30
N PRO A 141 18.73 -2.13 4.59
CA PRO A 141 20.02 -1.60 4.22
C PRO A 141 21.06 -2.47 4.93
N VAL A 142 21.91 -3.14 4.16
CA VAL A 142 23.09 -3.80 4.73
C VAL A 142 23.95 -2.67 5.27
N SER A 143 23.99 -2.51 6.59
CA SER A 143 25.05 -1.76 7.25
C SER A 143 26.36 -2.42 6.83
N HIS A 144 27.11 -1.73 5.97
CA HIS A 144 28.49 -2.08 5.67
C HIS A 144 29.39 -1.55 6.78
#